data_AF-A0A7W1KIG7-F1
#
_entry.id   AF-A0A7W1KIG7-F1
#
_cell.length_a   1.000
_cell.length_b   1.000
_cell.length_c   1.000
_cell.angle_alpha   90.00
_cell.angle_beta   90.00
_cell.angle_gamma   90.00
#
_symmetry.space_group_name_H-M   'P 1'
#
loop_
_entity.id
_entity.type
_entity.pdbx_description
1 polymer ?
#
loop_
_entity_poly.entity_id
_entity_poly.type
_entity_poly.pdbx_seq_one_letter_code
_entity_poly.pdbx_strand_id
1 'polypeptide(L)'
;MPEDTKKDTKVAVNTGDAEHMRIKVYAPFKVYFDGLAKSISAVNDTGPFDILPRHHNFMTLINTGDVIVRSDSGEEKIPIVRGIMHVKADEVVVFLDV
;
A
#
# COMPACT_ATOMS: atom_id res chain seq x y z
N MET A 1 16.10 -22.23 -13.35
CA MET A 1 16.15 -20.95 -14.09
C MET A 1 14.97 -20.12 -13.59
N PRO A 2 15.19 -18.89 -13.09
CA PRO A 2 14.14 -18.05 -12.51
C PRO A 2 13.43 -17.26 -13.62
N GLU A 3 12.09 -17.22 -13.60
CA GLU A 3 11.27 -16.33 -14.44
C GLU A 3 10.85 -15.11 -13.61
N ASP A 4 11.58 -14.02 -13.80
CA ASP A 4 11.06 -12.67 -13.60
C ASP A 4 10.01 -12.40 -14.70
N THR A 5 8.77 -12.09 -14.32
CA THR A 5 7.85 -11.43 -15.26
C THR A 5 7.12 -10.30 -14.54
N LYS A 6 7.68 -9.10 -14.73
CA LYS A 6 6.96 -7.82 -14.62
C LYS A 6 5.61 -7.95 -15.32
N LYS A 7 4.52 -7.61 -14.60
CA LYS A 7 3.24 -7.29 -15.23
C LYS A 7 2.86 -5.86 -14.86
N ASP A 8 3.32 -4.95 -15.71
CA ASP A 8 2.69 -3.65 -15.93
C ASP A 8 1.19 -3.88 -16.21
N THR A 9 0.33 -3.64 -15.22
CA THR A 9 -1.13 -3.63 -15.44
C THR A 9 -1.65 -2.24 -15.16
N LYS A 10 -1.76 -1.47 -16.25
CA LYS A 10 -2.60 -0.27 -16.33
C LYS A 10 -4.01 -0.64 -15.88
N VAL A 11 -4.47 -0.11 -14.75
CA VAL A 11 -5.89 -0.08 -14.43
C VAL A 11 -6.34 1.38 -14.45
N ALA A 12 -6.94 1.76 -15.58
CA ALA A 12 -7.79 2.93 -15.66
C ALA A 12 -9.02 2.65 -14.80
N VAL A 13 -9.18 3.37 -13.68
CA VAL A 13 -10.44 3.36 -12.94
C VAL A 13 -10.98 4.77 -12.89
N ASN A 14 -12.20 4.87 -13.42
CA ASN A 14 -12.99 6.07 -13.54
C ASN A 14 -13.22 6.70 -12.18
N THR A 15 -13.11 8.03 -12.14
CA THR A 15 -13.57 8.89 -11.06
C THR A 15 -15.04 8.56 -10.74
N GLY A 16 -15.33 7.92 -9.60
CA GLY A 16 -16.73 7.68 -9.22
C GLY A 16 -17.06 6.81 -8.01
N ASP A 17 -16.23 5.82 -7.64
CA ASP A 17 -16.69 4.80 -6.68
C ASP A 17 -16.01 4.93 -5.32
N ALA A 18 -16.80 4.98 -4.25
CA ALA A 18 -16.38 5.15 -2.86
C ALA A 18 -15.55 3.98 -2.27
N GLU A 19 -14.95 3.16 -3.13
CA GLU A 19 -14.40 1.83 -2.84
C GLU A 19 -12.88 1.77 -3.04
N HIS A 20 -12.23 2.84 -3.54
CA HIS A 20 -10.80 2.84 -3.83
C HIS A 20 -10.08 4.04 -3.20
N MET A 21 -8.85 3.80 -2.75
CA MET A 21 -7.91 4.82 -2.29
C MET A 21 -6.59 4.73 -3.06
N ARG A 22 -5.89 5.85 -3.16
CA ARG A 22 -4.61 5.90 -3.87
C ARG A 22 -3.51 5.46 -2.93
N ILE A 23 -2.75 4.44 -3.31
CA ILE A 23 -1.66 3.90 -2.49
C ILE A 23 -0.34 4.09 -3.22
N LYS A 24 0.62 4.67 -2.52
CA LYS A 24 1.99 4.86 -2.99
C LYS A 24 2.98 4.32 -1.98
N VAL A 25 3.67 3.25 -2.34
CA VAL A 25 4.72 2.61 -1.55
C VAL A 25 6.06 2.87 -2.22
N TYR A 26 6.94 3.61 -1.54
CA TYR A 26 8.26 3.95 -2.06
C TYR A 26 9.33 3.97 -0.97
N ALA A 27 10.53 3.63 -1.38
CA ALA A 27 11.78 3.79 -0.65
C ALA A 27 12.61 4.92 -1.28
N PRO A 28 13.67 5.41 -0.62
CA PRO A 28 14.53 6.46 -1.16
C PRO A 28 15.03 6.22 -2.59
N PHE A 29 15.26 4.96 -2.97
CA PHE A 29 15.86 4.58 -4.26
C PHE A 29 14.90 3.83 -5.20
N LYS A 30 13.69 3.45 -4.76
CA LYS A 30 12.78 2.61 -5.55
C LYS A 30 11.32 2.80 -5.16
N VAL A 31 10.44 2.90 -6.15
CA VAL A 31 8.98 2.79 -5.94
C VAL A 31 8.59 1.33 -6.08
N TYR A 32 7.92 0.79 -5.06
CA TYR A 32 7.43 -0.59 -5.04
C TYR A 32 6.03 -0.69 -5.61
N PHE A 33 5.16 0.26 -5.27
CA PHE A 33 3.77 0.29 -5.71
C PHE A 33 3.30 1.73 -5.88
N ASP A 34 2.59 2.03 -6.95
CA ASP A 34 1.89 3.31 -7.17
C ASP A 34 0.62 3.01 -7.96
N GLY A 35 -0.53 3.02 -7.28
CA GLY A 35 -1.79 2.59 -7.88
C GLY A 35 -3.00 2.82 -6.98
N LEU A 36 -4.18 2.40 -7.45
CA LEU A 36 -5.42 2.39 -6.68
C LEU A 36 -5.60 1.02 -6.02
N ALA A 37 -6.01 1.01 -4.76
CA ALA A 37 -6.34 -0.21 -4.04
C ALA A 37 -7.59 -0.02 -3.16
N LYS A 38 -8.21 -1.14 -2.80
CA LYS A 38 -9.42 -1.19 -1.97
C LYS A 38 -9.09 -1.19 -0.49
N SER A 39 -8.03 -1.90 -0.09
CA SER A 39 -7.57 -1.88 1.30
C SER A 39 -6.07 -2.12 1.41
N ILE A 40 -5.52 -1.74 2.55
CA ILE A 40 -4.13 -1.99 2.90
C ILE A 40 -4.05 -2.43 4.35
N SER A 41 -3.45 -3.60 4.55
CA SER A 41 -3.23 -4.17 5.87
C SER A 41 -1.73 -4.18 6.17
N ALA A 42 -1.36 -3.83 7.38
CA ALA A 42 0.03 -3.86 7.84
C ALA A 42 0.09 -4.05 9.36
N VAL A 43 1.30 -4.19 9.90
CA VAL A 43 1.51 -4.47 11.33
C VAL A 43 2.35 -3.36 11.96
N ASN A 44 1.77 -2.66 12.94
CA ASN A 44 2.50 -1.69 13.75
C ASN A 44 2.88 -2.29 15.11
N ASP A 45 3.45 -1.46 15.98
CA ASP A 45 3.86 -1.85 17.34
C ASP A 45 2.69 -2.29 18.24
N THR A 46 1.48 -1.81 17.95
CA THR A 46 0.26 -2.17 18.69
C THR A 46 -0.37 -3.46 18.17
N GLY A 47 -0.20 -3.77 16.87
CA GLY A 47 -0.72 -4.99 16.26
C GLY A 47 -1.03 -4.85 14.76
N PRO A 48 -1.75 -5.82 14.18
CA PRO A 48 -2.23 -5.71 12.81
C PRO A 48 -3.30 -4.62 12.70
N PHE A 49 -3.20 -3.80 11.67
CA PHE A 49 -4.19 -2.78 11.34
C PHE A 49 -4.59 -2.90 9.87
N ASP A 50 -5.82 -2.50 9.57
CA ASP A 50 -6.36 -2.49 8.21
C ASP A 50 -6.94 -1.11 7.92
N ILE A 51 -6.65 -0.59 6.73
CA ILE A 51 -7.09 0.73 6.29
C ILE A 51 -7.98 0.55 5.06
N LEU A 52 -9.14 1.19 5.13
CA LEU A 52 -10.20 1.17 4.11
C LEU A 52 -10.34 2.57 3.49
N PRO A 53 -11.07 2.71 2.37
CA PRO A 53 -11.35 4.00 1.77
C PRO A 53 -12.13 4.89 2.75
N ARG A 54 -11.96 6.21 2.67
CA ARG A 54 -12.56 7.22 3.58
C ARG A 54 -12.07 7.16 5.03
N HIS A 55 -10.93 6.54 5.28
CA HIS A 55 -10.31 6.58 6.60
C HIS A 55 -9.82 7.99 6.95
N HIS A 56 -9.95 8.38 8.22
CA HIS A 56 -9.41 9.65 8.72
C HIS A 56 -7.88 9.69 8.60
N ASN A 57 -7.30 10.89 8.70
CA ASN A 57 -5.86 11.05 8.68
C ASN A 57 -5.22 10.17 9.76
N PHE A 58 -4.31 9.30 9.33
CA PHE A 58 -3.66 8.31 10.19
C PHE A 58 -2.19 8.26 9.86
N MET A 59 -1.32 8.31 10.87
CA MET A 59 0.12 8.20 10.69
C MET A 59 0.65 7.20 11.70
N THR A 60 1.34 6.18 11.22
CA THR A 60 1.93 5.14 12.07
C THR A 60 3.28 4.72 11.53
N LEU A 61 4.16 4.29 12.43
CA LEU A 61 5.32 3.49 12.08
C LEU A 61 4.86 2.05 11.83
N ILE A 62 5.44 1.43 10.80
CA ILE A 62 5.23 0.01 10.50
C ILE A 62 6.49 -0.72 10.93
N ASN A 63 6.30 -1.81 11.69
CA ASN A 63 7.37 -2.68 12.15
C ASN A 63 7.72 -3.72 11.07
N THR A 64 8.75 -4.52 11.31
CA THR A 64 9.12 -5.62 10.41
C THR A 64 7.93 -6.54 10.16
N GLY A 65 7.55 -6.73 8.89
CA GLY A 65 6.41 -7.55 8.52
C GLY A 65 6.00 -7.38 7.06
N ASP A 66 4.82 -7.92 6.73
CA ASP A 66 4.27 -7.86 5.37
C ASP A 66 3.20 -6.78 5.28
N VAL A 67 3.39 -5.83 4.35
CA VAL A 67 2.32 -4.92 3.93
C VAL A 67 1.52 -5.60 2.83
N ILE A 68 0.23 -5.79 3.07
CA ILE A 68 -0.69 -6.45 2.14
C ILE A 68 -1.56 -5.37 1.50
N VAL A 69 -1.38 -5.14 0.21
CA VAL A 69 -2.21 -4.24 -0.59
C VAL A 69 -3.24 -5.08 -1.34
N ARG A 70 -4.52 -4.84 -1.10
CA ARG A 70 -5.62 -5.48 -1.84
C ARG A 70 -6.12 -4.53 -2.90
N SER A 71 -5.86 -4.84 -4.16
CA SER A 71 -6.38 -4.14 -5.33
C SER A 71 -7.36 -5.04 -6.09
N ASP A 72 -8.01 -4.49 -7.12
CA ASP A 72 -8.89 -5.30 -7.99
C ASP A 72 -8.15 -6.39 -8.75
N SER A 73 -6.84 -6.22 -8.95
CA SER A 73 -5.98 -7.20 -9.61
C SER A 73 -5.49 -8.32 -8.70
N GLY A 74 -5.67 -8.21 -7.37
CA GLY A 74 -5.29 -9.24 -6.41
C GLY A 74 -4.67 -8.68 -5.12
N GLU A 75 -4.09 -9.58 -4.34
CA GLU A 75 -3.34 -9.23 -3.12
C GLU A 75 -1.84 -9.15 -3.42
N GLU A 76 -1.23 -7.99 -3.18
CA GLU A 76 0.21 -7.79 -3.25
C GLU A 76 0.81 -7.76 -1.85
N LYS A 77 1.76 -8.65 -1.58
CA LYS A 77 2.48 -8.70 -0.30
C LYS A 77 3.87 -8.13 -0.48
N ILE A 78 4.16 -7.05 0.24
CA ILE A 78 5.43 -6.35 0.22
C ILE A 78 6.09 -6.56 1.60
N PRO A 79 7.13 -7.40 1.70
CA PRO A 79 7.87 -7.57 2.95
C PRO A 79 8.72 -6.32 3.21
N ILE A 80 8.62 -5.78 4.41
CA ILE A 80 9.32 -4.56 4.82
C ILE A 80 9.97 -4.73 6.20
N VAL A 81 11.07 -4.03 6.43
CA VAL A 81 11.78 -4.07 7.72
C VAL A 81 11.36 -2.89 8.60
N ARG A 82 11.29 -1.70 8.03
CA ARG A 82 10.78 -0.50 8.70
C ARG A 82 10.10 0.39 7.68
N GLY A 83 9.13 1.17 8.15
CA GLY A 83 8.53 2.19 7.33
C GLY A 83 7.63 3.13 8.12
N ILE A 84 7.21 4.19 7.47
CA ILE A 84 6.23 5.14 7.96
C ILE A 84 5.07 5.12 6.98
N MET A 85 3.86 4.98 7.51
CA MET A 85 2.64 5.09 6.75
C MET A 85 1.91 6.36 7.13
N HIS A 86 1.41 7.05 6.11
CA HIS A 86 0.62 8.25 6.26
C HIS A 86 -0.61 8.17 5.34
N VAL A 87 -1.79 8.26 5.94
CA VAL A 87 -3.07 8.34 5.25
C VAL A 87 -3.57 9.76 5.36
N LYS A 88 -3.92 10.36 4.20
CA LYS A 88 -4.49 11.69 4.12
C LYS A 88 -5.48 11.77 2.96
N ALA A 89 -6.74 12.08 3.26
CA ALA A 89 -7.78 12.36 2.26
C ALA A 89 -7.81 11.32 1.11
N ASP A 90 -7.96 10.03 1.45
CA ASP A 90 -7.99 8.91 0.51
C ASP A 90 -6.68 8.64 -0.26
N GLU A 91 -5.58 9.27 0.17
CA GLU A 91 -4.22 8.97 -0.28
C GLU A 91 -3.44 8.31 0.86
N VAL A 92 -2.91 7.12 0.60
CA VAL A 92 -2.04 6.36 1.49
C VAL A 92 -0.63 6.40 0.93
N VAL A 93 0.27 6.94 1.72
CA VAL A 93 1.69 7.05 1.41
C VAL A 93 2.47 6.21 2.39
N VAL A 94 3.18 5.21 1.88
CA VAL A 94 4.05 4.34 2.67
C VAL A 94 5.49 4.62 2.25
N PHE A 95 6.26 5.12 3.20
CA PHE A 95 7.69 5.33 3.06
C PHE A 95 8.43 4.17 3.71
N LEU A 96 9.20 3.43 2.91
CA LEU A 96 9.97 2.28 3.37
C LEU A 96 11.41 2.65 3.64
N ASP A 97 11.94 2.11 4.73
CA ASP A 97 13.35 2.11 5.09
C ASP A 97 13.88 0.70 4.80
N VAL A 98 14.70 0.59 3.74
CA VAL A 98 15.21 -0.67 3.16
C VAL A 98 16.71 -0.79 3.30
#